data_AF-A0A6H2NM72-F1
#
_entry.id   AF-A0A6H2NM72-F1
#
_cell.length_a   1.000
_cell.length_b   1.000
_cell.length_c   1.000
_cell.angle_alpha   90.00
_cell.angle_beta   90.00
_cell.angle_gamma   90.00
#
_symmetry.space_group_name_H-M   'P 1'
#
loop_
_entity.id
_entity.type
_entity.pdbx_description
1 polymer ?
#
loop_
_entity_poly.entity_id
_entity_poly.type
_entity_poly.pdbx_seq_one_letter_code
_entity_poly.pdbx_strand_id
1 'polypeptide(L)'
;MTMTPTLRSTLVPVLRQDCLQRQEIAQLYKALAKGETCSHKRDLYRTLATQAELGLLRPARRLHRLGESVPAFRPSWGHQLKRWWLCQLNAQRAMTWLQSAEAKNARRYLEVITAVIPTKAKAQRQTAGLGDAETKQRMLLPRSPYYGQPLPQQVAFNQVLQDFASQVSLTCALETGGKISPSDAMARLDTLWQTLQMTRMRHRLAQDLPGGMADKEQGRGD
;
A
#
# COMPACT_ATOMS: atom_id res chain seq x y z
N MET A 1 -22.70 12.00 -13.34
CA MET A 1 -21.67 12.98 -12.92
C MET A 1 -20.65 13.10 -14.04
N THR A 2 -20.75 14.13 -14.86
CA THR A 2 -19.82 14.43 -15.96
C THR A 2 -18.55 15.06 -15.38
N MET A 3 -17.42 14.35 -15.46
CA MET A 3 -16.10 14.90 -15.09
C MET A 3 -15.71 16.00 -16.09
N THR A 4 -15.09 17.07 -15.61
CA THR A 4 -14.61 18.17 -16.46
C THR A 4 -13.53 17.67 -17.45
N PRO A 5 -13.55 18.12 -18.71
CA PRO A 5 -12.65 17.62 -19.77
C PRO A 5 -11.16 17.78 -19.45
N THR A 6 -10.80 18.74 -18.60
CA THR A 6 -9.44 19.00 -18.11
C THR A 6 -8.91 17.92 -17.15
N LEU A 7 -9.78 17.29 -16.35
CA LEU A 7 -9.41 16.20 -15.44
C LEU A 7 -9.14 14.90 -16.22
N ARG A 8 -9.90 14.67 -17.30
CA ARG A 8 -9.69 13.50 -18.16
C ARG A 8 -8.34 13.58 -18.90
N SER A 9 -8.04 14.73 -19.51
CA SER A 9 -6.79 14.90 -20.28
C SER A 9 -5.52 14.79 -19.42
N THR A 10 -5.62 15.10 -18.12
CA THR A 10 -4.52 14.98 -17.17
C THR A 10 -4.38 13.59 -16.55
N LEU A 11 -5.50 12.92 -16.20
CA LEU A 11 -5.46 11.61 -15.53
C LEU A 11 -5.18 10.43 -16.47
N VAL A 12 -5.72 10.44 -17.69
CA VAL A 12 -5.53 9.35 -18.66
C VAL A 12 -4.05 9.04 -18.93
N PRO A 13 -3.15 10.00 -19.24
CA PRO A 13 -1.75 9.69 -19.50
C PRO A 13 -1.04 9.14 -18.26
N VAL A 14 -1.35 9.65 -17.07
CA VAL A 14 -0.78 9.17 -15.79
C VAL A 14 -1.18 7.72 -15.53
N LEU A 15 -2.47 7.39 -15.69
CA LEU A 15 -2.97 6.04 -15.48
C LEU A 15 -2.43 5.06 -16.52
N ARG A 16 -2.31 5.49 -17.79
CA ARG A 16 -1.69 4.67 -18.85
C ARG A 16 -0.22 4.38 -18.53
N GLN A 17 0.53 5.39 -18.08
CA GLN A 17 1.92 5.23 -17.70
C GLN A 17 2.09 4.30 -16.49
N ASP A 18 1.23 4.40 -15.49
CA ASP A 18 1.22 3.50 -14.32
C ASP A 18 0.92 2.04 -14.73
N CYS A 19 -0.04 1.84 -15.64
CA CYS A 19 -0.33 0.52 -16.21
C CYS A 19 0.90 -0.06 -16.94
N LEU A 20 1.57 0.73 -17.78
CA LEU A 20 2.73 0.27 -18.55
C LEU A 20 3.90 -0.11 -17.64
N GLN A 21 4.19 0.70 -16.62
CA GLN A 21 5.27 0.40 -15.68
C GLN A 21 5.01 -0.86 -14.87
N ARG A 22 3.80 -1.06 -14.36
CA ARG A 22 3.45 -2.27 -13.60
C ARG A 22 3.56 -3.53 -14.47
N GLN A 23 3.18 -3.43 -15.75
CA GLN A 23 3.39 -4.51 -16.72
C GLN A 23 4.89 -4.77 -16.97
N GLU A 24 5.71 -3.72 -17.11
CA GLU A 24 7.17 -3.84 -17.24
C GLU A 24 7.79 -4.56 -16.04
N ILE A 25 7.43 -4.13 -14.82
CA ILE A 25 7.90 -4.73 -13.56
C ILE A 25 7.52 -6.21 -13.49
N ALA A 26 6.27 -6.56 -13.80
CA ALA A 26 5.82 -7.96 -13.82
C ALA A 26 6.63 -8.82 -14.81
N GLN A 27 6.92 -8.30 -16.00
CA GLN A 27 7.73 -9.00 -17.00
C GLN A 27 9.19 -9.17 -16.57
N LEU A 28 9.75 -8.18 -15.86
CA LEU A 28 11.09 -8.27 -15.28
C LEU A 28 11.17 -9.36 -14.21
N TYR A 29 10.22 -9.39 -13.27
CA TYR A 29 10.18 -10.43 -12.24
C TYR A 29 10.01 -11.83 -12.82
N LYS A 30 9.17 -12.00 -13.86
CA LYS A 30 9.04 -13.27 -14.58
C LYS A 30 10.34 -13.68 -15.27
N ALA A 31 11.08 -12.74 -15.83
CA ALA A 31 12.37 -13.02 -16.46
C ALA A 31 13.44 -13.42 -15.43
N LEU A 32 13.51 -12.72 -14.28
CA LEU A 32 14.40 -13.06 -13.18
C LEU A 32 14.09 -14.46 -12.61
N ALA A 33 12.80 -14.79 -12.45
CA ALA A 33 12.39 -16.12 -12.02
C ALA A 33 12.85 -17.24 -12.97
N LYS A 34 12.89 -16.99 -14.28
CA LYS A 34 13.35 -17.97 -15.28
C LYS A 34 14.86 -18.21 -15.23
N GLY A 35 15.65 -17.19 -14.87
CA GLY A 35 17.11 -17.28 -14.79
C GLY A 35 17.64 -17.77 -13.43
N GLU A 36 16.79 -17.84 -12.40
CA GLU A 36 17.21 -18.13 -11.04
C GLU A 36 17.30 -19.64 -10.77
N THR A 37 18.43 -20.09 -10.21
CA THR A 37 18.66 -21.50 -9.84
C THR A 37 18.10 -21.85 -8.45
N CYS A 38 18.05 -20.88 -7.53
CA CYS A 38 17.50 -21.05 -6.19
C CYS A 38 15.96 -21.07 -6.17
N SER A 39 15.35 -22.15 -5.67
CA SER A 39 13.88 -22.30 -5.61
C SER A 39 13.20 -21.20 -4.80
N HIS A 40 13.75 -20.85 -3.63
CA HIS A 40 13.16 -19.83 -2.77
C HIS A 40 13.10 -18.45 -3.43
N LYS A 41 14.20 -18.02 -4.07
CA LYS A 41 14.26 -16.75 -4.81
C LYS A 41 13.35 -16.76 -6.04
N ARG A 42 13.28 -17.89 -6.75
CA ARG A 42 12.39 -18.08 -7.89
C ARG A 42 10.92 -17.89 -7.48
N ASP A 43 10.49 -18.49 -6.38
CA ASP A 43 9.12 -18.39 -5.90
C ASP A 43 8.80 -16.99 -5.36
N LEU A 44 9.78 -16.34 -4.74
CA LEU A 44 9.68 -14.92 -4.39
C LEU A 44 9.45 -14.04 -5.62
N TYR A 45 10.25 -14.20 -6.68
CA TYR A 45 10.07 -13.43 -7.92
C TYR A 45 8.74 -13.71 -8.60
N ARG A 46 8.25 -14.95 -8.58
CA ARG A 46 6.90 -15.29 -9.07
C ARG A 46 5.82 -14.56 -8.28
N THR A 47 5.94 -14.56 -6.96
CA THR A 47 4.99 -13.86 -6.06
C THR A 47 4.97 -12.37 -6.34
N LEU A 48 6.15 -11.74 -6.48
CA LEU A 48 6.28 -10.32 -6.80
C LEU A 48 5.72 -9.99 -8.19
N ALA A 49 5.91 -10.86 -9.18
CA ALA A 49 5.29 -10.70 -10.49
C ALA A 49 3.75 -10.71 -10.39
N THR A 50 3.19 -11.66 -9.65
CA THR A 50 1.73 -11.74 -9.44
C THR A 50 1.20 -10.51 -8.71
N GLN A 51 1.92 -10.00 -7.71
CA GLN A 51 1.53 -8.77 -7.01
C GLN A 51 1.55 -7.55 -7.93
N ALA A 52 2.55 -7.42 -8.80
CA ALA A 52 2.62 -6.35 -9.78
C ALA A 52 1.44 -6.40 -10.77
N GLU A 53 1.04 -7.60 -11.22
CA GLU A 53 -0.13 -7.79 -12.09
C GLU A 53 -1.45 -7.45 -11.39
N LEU A 54 -1.63 -7.88 -10.14
CA LEU A 54 -2.80 -7.50 -9.33
C LEU A 54 -2.87 -5.98 -9.11
N GLY A 55 -1.71 -5.32 -9.01
CA GLY A 55 -1.58 -3.88 -8.93
C GLY A 55 -2.16 -3.13 -10.14
N LEU A 56 -2.32 -3.78 -11.31
CA LEU A 56 -2.92 -3.19 -12.52
C LEU A 56 -4.43 -2.97 -12.40
N LEU A 57 -5.12 -3.72 -11.53
CA LEU A 57 -6.58 -3.70 -11.46
C LEU A 57 -7.11 -2.30 -11.08
N ARG A 58 -6.40 -1.57 -10.21
CA ARG A 58 -6.80 -0.24 -9.76
C ARG A 58 -6.75 0.81 -10.88
N PRO A 59 -5.62 1.03 -11.57
CA PRO A 59 -5.56 1.96 -12.69
C PRO A 59 -6.40 1.49 -13.89
N ALA A 60 -6.50 0.18 -14.15
CA ALA A 60 -7.35 -0.36 -15.20
C ALA A 60 -8.84 -0.04 -15.01
N ARG A 61 -9.38 -0.23 -13.79
CA ARG A 61 -10.75 0.16 -13.46
C ARG A 61 -10.99 1.67 -13.57
N ARG A 62 -9.98 2.50 -13.34
CA ARG A 62 -10.08 3.95 -13.53
C ARG A 62 -10.07 4.33 -15.01
N LEU A 63 -9.21 3.72 -15.82
CA LEU A 63 -9.20 3.91 -17.28
C LEU A 63 -10.52 3.48 -17.91
N HIS A 64 -11.04 2.31 -17.54
CA HIS A 64 -12.34 1.84 -18.04
C HIS A 64 -13.48 2.80 -17.69
N ARG A 65 -13.48 3.39 -16.48
CA ARG A 65 -14.46 4.42 -16.09
C ARG A 65 -14.32 5.72 -16.89
N LEU A 66 -13.14 5.98 -17.46
CA LEU A 66 -12.87 7.11 -18.35
C LEU A 66 -13.12 6.78 -19.84
N GLY A 67 -13.64 5.58 -20.15
CA GLY A 67 -13.89 5.10 -21.51
C GLY A 67 -12.62 4.70 -22.26
N GLU A 68 -11.51 4.46 -21.55
CA GLU A 68 -10.21 4.13 -22.12
C GLU A 68 -9.85 2.66 -21.84
N SER A 69 -9.17 2.02 -22.80
CA SER A 69 -8.67 0.65 -22.64
C SER A 69 -7.28 0.63 -21.97
N VAL A 70 -6.94 -0.52 -21.38
CA VAL A 70 -5.62 -0.72 -20.77
C VAL A 70 -4.59 -0.87 -21.89
N PRO A 71 -3.51 -0.06 -21.91
CA PRO A 71 -2.47 -0.19 -22.92
C PRO A 71 -1.70 -1.49 -22.69
N ALA A 72 -1.41 -2.22 -23.78
CA ALA A 72 -0.55 -3.40 -23.74
C ALA A 72 0.92 -2.98 -23.78
N PHE A 73 1.72 -3.48 -22.85
CA PHE A 73 3.15 -3.25 -22.82
C PHE A 73 3.84 -4.01 -23.96
N ARG A 74 4.59 -3.26 -24.79
CA ARG A 74 5.48 -3.82 -25.82
C ARG A 74 6.91 -3.41 -25.49
N PRO A 75 7.80 -4.36 -25.18
CA PRO A 75 9.18 -4.02 -24.84
C PRO A 75 9.90 -3.50 -26.09
N SER A 76 10.44 -2.28 -26.01
CA SER A 76 11.34 -1.78 -27.06
C SER A 76 12.70 -2.48 -27.00
N TRP A 77 13.50 -2.33 -28.04
CA TRP A 77 14.87 -2.86 -28.09
C TRP A 77 15.71 -2.48 -26.86
N GLY A 78 15.62 -1.22 -26.41
CA GLY A 78 16.28 -0.78 -25.18
C GLY A 78 15.81 -1.52 -23.93
N HIS A 79 14.52 -1.89 -23.84
CA HIS A 79 14.00 -2.68 -22.72
C HIS A 79 14.50 -4.13 -22.76
N GLN A 80 14.61 -4.71 -23.95
CA GLN A 80 15.14 -6.07 -24.11
C GLN A 80 16.62 -6.13 -23.74
N LEU A 81 17.40 -5.14 -24.19
CA LEU A 81 18.82 -5.02 -23.89
C LEU A 81 19.06 -4.79 -22.40
N LYS A 82 18.27 -3.91 -21.78
CA LYS A 82 18.29 -3.66 -20.34
C LYS A 82 17.89 -4.88 -19.53
N ARG A 83 16.87 -5.63 -19.96
CA ARG A 83 16.46 -6.89 -19.31
C ARG A 83 17.57 -7.94 -19.40
N TRP A 84 18.19 -8.09 -20.57
CA TRP A 84 19.32 -8.97 -20.78
C TRP A 84 20.50 -8.58 -19.86
N TRP A 85 20.81 -7.29 -19.80
CA TRP A 85 21.86 -6.75 -18.93
C TRP A 85 21.57 -6.98 -17.45
N LEU A 86 20.33 -6.79 -17.01
CA LEU A 86 19.89 -7.04 -15.62
C LEU A 86 19.92 -8.53 -15.25
N CYS A 87 19.62 -9.43 -16.20
CA CYS A 87 19.74 -10.87 -15.97
C CYS A 87 21.22 -11.33 -15.92
N GLN A 88 22.14 -10.62 -16.59
CA GLN A 88 23.58 -10.92 -16.60
C GLN A 88 24.30 -10.35 -15.36
N LEU A 89 23.86 -9.20 -14.82
CA LEU A 89 24.45 -8.55 -13.65
C LEU A 89 23.54 -8.69 -12.44
N ASN A 90 23.72 -9.77 -11.67
CA ASN A 90 23.23 -10.07 -10.31
C ASN A 90 22.06 -9.21 -9.73
N ALA A 91 21.07 -9.92 -9.19
CA ALA A 91 19.80 -9.40 -8.63
C ALA A 91 19.86 -8.15 -7.71
N GLN A 92 20.99 -7.86 -7.04
CA GLN A 92 21.10 -6.70 -6.16
C GLN A 92 21.01 -5.34 -6.89
N ARG A 93 21.58 -5.22 -8.10
CA ARG A 93 21.50 -3.97 -8.87
C ARG A 93 20.11 -3.76 -9.50
N ALA A 94 19.43 -4.86 -9.81
CA ALA A 94 18.02 -4.81 -10.24
C ALA A 94 17.12 -4.30 -9.10
N MET A 95 17.37 -4.74 -7.86
CA MET A 95 16.60 -4.34 -6.69
C MET A 95 16.74 -2.85 -6.37
N THR A 96 17.96 -2.31 -6.36
CA THR A 96 18.19 -0.87 -6.08
C THR A 96 17.59 0.03 -7.16
N TRP A 97 17.62 -0.41 -8.42
CA TRP A 97 16.93 0.28 -9.49
C TRP A 97 15.40 0.23 -9.34
N LEU A 98 14.85 -0.92 -8.94
CA LEU A 98 13.42 -1.09 -8.76
C LEU A 98 12.88 -0.20 -7.62
N GLN A 99 13.58 -0.19 -6.49
CA GLN A 99 13.29 0.70 -5.36
C GLN A 99 13.35 2.18 -5.78
N SER A 100 14.34 2.54 -6.60
CA SER A 100 14.47 3.90 -7.15
C SER A 100 13.32 4.26 -8.10
N ALA A 101 12.79 3.30 -8.86
CA ALA A 101 11.64 3.50 -9.73
C ALA A 101 10.34 3.67 -8.93
N GLU A 102 10.14 2.86 -7.88
CA GLU A 102 9.00 2.98 -6.96
C GLU A 102 9.01 4.32 -6.20
N ALA A 103 10.19 4.79 -5.77
CA ALA A 103 10.35 6.09 -5.10
C ALA A 103 9.99 7.27 -6.02
N LYS A 104 10.37 7.21 -7.31
CA LYS A 104 9.97 8.21 -8.31
C LYS A 104 8.46 8.22 -8.53
N ASN A 105 7.83 7.04 -8.52
CA ASN A 105 6.38 6.93 -8.62
C ASN A 105 5.67 7.52 -7.41
N ALA A 106 6.15 7.23 -6.18
CA ALA A 106 5.57 7.77 -4.95
C ALA A 106 5.55 9.31 -4.96
N ARG A 107 6.64 9.95 -5.41
CA ARG A 107 6.71 11.41 -5.57
C ARG A 107 5.67 11.95 -6.55
N ARG A 108 5.55 11.30 -7.71
CA ARG A 108 4.60 11.71 -8.75
C ARG A 108 3.13 11.50 -8.34
N TYR A 109 2.85 10.46 -7.55
CA TYR A 109 1.53 10.27 -6.91
C TYR A 109 1.22 11.39 -5.92
N LEU A 110 2.19 11.78 -5.10
CA LEU A 110 2.03 12.87 -4.14
C LEU A 110 1.76 14.19 -4.87
N GLU A 111 2.53 14.53 -5.90
CA GLU A 111 2.33 15.74 -6.71
C GLU A 111 0.93 15.81 -7.33
N VAL A 112 0.43 14.71 -7.91
CA VAL A 112 -0.91 14.65 -8.50
C VAL A 112 -1.99 14.74 -7.43
N ILE A 113 -1.83 14.07 -6.27
CA ILE A 113 -2.77 14.16 -5.16
C ILE A 113 -2.84 15.59 -4.62
N THR A 114 -1.69 16.25 -4.45
CA THR A 114 -1.63 17.65 -4.00
C THR A 114 -2.19 18.63 -5.02
N ALA A 115 -2.09 18.34 -6.32
CA ALA A 115 -2.63 19.17 -7.38
C ALA A 115 -4.15 19.01 -7.57
N VAL A 116 -4.70 17.81 -7.30
CA VAL A 116 -6.11 17.47 -7.52
C VAL A 116 -6.97 17.68 -6.25
N ILE A 117 -6.38 17.56 -5.06
CA ILE A 117 -7.06 17.81 -3.79
C ILE A 117 -6.58 19.16 -3.25
N PRO A 118 -7.31 20.27 -3.49
CA PRO A 118 -7.06 21.48 -2.73
C PRO A 118 -7.34 21.13 -1.27
N THR A 119 -6.30 21.27 -0.44
CA THR A 119 -6.31 20.93 0.97
C THR A 119 -7.53 21.58 1.65
N LYS A 120 -8.48 20.76 2.11
CA LYS A 120 -9.44 21.13 3.16
C LYS A 120 -8.71 21.30 4.51
N ALA A 121 -7.53 21.90 4.52
CA ALA A 121 -6.74 22.19 5.71
C ALA A 121 -7.23 23.46 6.46
N LYS A 122 -8.39 24.03 6.08
CA LYS A 122 -9.03 25.14 6.78
C LYS A 122 -10.31 24.79 7.54
N ALA A 123 -10.77 23.55 7.53
CA ALA A 123 -12.01 23.16 8.20
C ALA A 123 -11.79 21.95 9.11
N GLN A 124 -11.12 22.16 10.26
CA GLN A 124 -11.47 21.51 11.54
C GLN A 124 -10.60 22.12 12.67
N ARG A 125 -10.71 23.43 12.89
CA ARG A 125 -10.45 23.98 14.24
C ARG A 125 -11.69 23.64 15.05
N GLN A 126 -11.58 22.65 15.92
CA GLN A 126 -12.44 22.33 17.08
C GLN A 126 -12.52 20.81 17.23
N THR A 127 -11.62 20.25 18.04
CA THR A 127 -12.05 19.25 19.03
C THR A 127 -11.26 19.56 20.31
N ALA A 128 -12.00 20.07 21.28
CA ALA A 128 -11.53 20.32 22.62
C ALA A 128 -11.43 18.99 23.38
N GLY A 129 -10.43 18.88 24.27
CA GLY A 129 -10.53 18.09 25.50
C GLY A 129 -10.31 16.58 25.39
N LEU A 130 -9.13 16.13 24.93
CA LEU A 130 -8.59 14.82 25.33
C LEU A 130 -7.05 14.86 25.24
N GLY A 131 -6.39 14.65 26.39
CA GLY A 131 -4.95 14.45 26.63
C GLY A 131 -3.97 14.99 25.59
N ASP A 132 -3.24 16.07 25.94
CA ASP A 132 -2.28 16.78 25.09
C ASP A 132 -1.27 15.87 24.33
N ALA A 133 -0.92 14.70 24.86
CA ALA A 133 0.00 13.77 24.21
C ALA A 133 -0.63 13.02 23.02
N GLU A 134 -1.85 12.49 23.18
CA GLU A 134 -2.53 11.73 22.13
C GLU A 134 -2.99 12.66 21.01
N THR A 135 -3.44 13.86 21.36
CA THR A 135 -3.81 14.91 20.39
C THR A 135 -2.58 15.38 19.60
N LYS A 136 -1.43 15.61 20.25
CA LYS A 136 -0.18 15.92 19.55
C LYS A 136 0.24 14.79 18.62
N GLN A 137 0.16 13.53 19.06
CA GLN A 137 0.48 12.38 18.20
C GLN A 137 -0.46 12.29 16.99
N ARG A 138 -1.77 12.48 17.16
CA ARG A 138 -2.73 12.49 16.04
C ARG A 138 -2.51 13.66 15.08
N MET A 139 -2.04 14.81 15.58
CA MET A 139 -1.69 15.96 14.74
C MET A 139 -0.41 15.71 13.94
N LEU A 140 0.59 15.07 14.55
CA LEU A 140 1.85 14.74 13.89
C LEU A 140 1.71 13.57 12.91
N LEU A 141 0.77 12.66 13.15
CA LEU A 141 0.55 11.43 12.39
C LEU A 141 -0.95 11.24 12.09
N PRO A 142 -1.49 11.97 11.10
CA PRO A 142 -2.92 11.90 10.78
C PRO A 142 -3.31 10.52 10.23
N ARG A 143 -4.39 9.96 10.77
CA ARG A 143 -4.97 8.70 10.26
C ARG A 143 -5.61 8.93 8.90
N SER A 144 -5.38 7.99 7.99
CA SER A 144 -6.01 7.98 6.67
C SER A 144 -7.42 7.40 6.75
N PRO A 145 -8.41 7.94 6.02
CA PRO A 145 -9.73 7.35 5.96
C PRO A 145 -9.67 5.91 5.44
N TYR A 146 -10.48 5.03 6.04
CA TYR A 146 -10.58 3.65 5.60
C TYR A 146 -11.57 3.54 4.42
N TYR A 147 -11.15 2.86 3.34
CA TYR A 147 -11.95 2.70 2.11
C TYR A 147 -12.24 1.22 1.78
N GLY A 148 -12.07 0.30 2.74
CA GLY A 148 -12.38 -1.12 2.58
C GLY A 148 -13.84 -1.46 2.91
N GLN A 149 -14.15 -2.74 3.14
CA GLN A 149 -15.52 -3.12 3.50
C GLN A 149 -15.87 -2.52 4.87
N PRO A 150 -17.06 -1.92 5.05
CA PRO A 150 -17.43 -1.20 6.26
C PRO A 150 -17.77 -2.13 7.44
N LEU A 151 -17.06 -3.26 7.56
CA LEU A 151 -17.20 -4.18 8.68
C LEU A 151 -16.47 -3.58 9.90
N PRO A 152 -17.12 -3.46 11.07
CA PRO A 152 -16.52 -2.86 12.26
C PRO A 152 -15.16 -3.46 12.63
N GLN A 153 -15.01 -4.79 12.47
CA GLN A 153 -13.76 -5.51 12.72
C GLN A 153 -12.63 -5.06 11.77
N GLN A 154 -12.92 -4.87 10.48
CA GLN A 154 -11.93 -4.44 9.50
C GLN A 154 -11.53 -2.98 9.66
N VAL A 155 -12.48 -2.12 10.07
CA VAL A 155 -12.21 -0.72 10.42
C VAL A 155 -11.29 -0.65 11.64
N ALA A 156 -11.59 -1.43 12.68
CA ALA A 156 -10.78 -1.52 13.90
C ALA A 156 -9.37 -2.05 13.62
N PHE A 157 -9.24 -3.12 12.82
CA PHE A 157 -7.94 -3.64 12.42
C PHE A 157 -7.14 -2.63 11.60
N ASN A 158 -7.80 -1.90 10.70
CA ASN A 158 -7.14 -0.84 9.95
C ASN A 158 -6.63 0.30 10.85
N GLN A 159 -7.34 0.65 11.93
CA GLN A 159 -6.83 1.63 12.91
C GLN A 159 -5.53 1.15 13.56
N VAL A 160 -5.50 -0.12 14.00
CA VAL A 160 -4.30 -0.73 14.59
C VAL A 160 -3.13 -0.75 13.59
N LEU A 161 -3.42 -1.06 12.32
CA LEU A 161 -2.39 -1.08 11.28
C LEU A 161 -1.83 0.32 11.00
N GLN A 162 -2.67 1.35 11.01
CA GLN A 162 -2.23 2.73 10.84
C GLN A 162 -1.38 3.20 12.02
N ASP A 163 -1.77 2.88 13.25
CA ASP A 163 -0.99 3.20 14.43
C ASP A 163 0.38 2.51 14.43
N PHE A 164 0.43 1.24 14.01
CA PHE A 164 1.68 0.52 13.79
C PHE A 164 2.59 1.24 12.79
N ALA A 165 2.08 1.59 11.60
CA ALA A 165 2.85 2.28 10.58
C ALA A 165 3.40 3.64 11.07
N SER A 166 2.59 4.38 11.82
CA SER A 166 2.97 5.63 12.44
C SER A 166 4.11 5.46 13.47
N GLN A 167 4.02 4.45 14.33
CA GLN A 167 5.04 4.18 15.35
C GLN A 167 6.35 3.66 14.76
N VAL A 168 6.30 2.86 13.69
CA VAL A 168 7.48 2.45 12.92
C VAL A 168 8.17 3.69 12.34
N SER A 169 7.42 4.55 11.65
CA SER A 169 7.99 5.77 11.05
C SER A 169 8.60 6.70 12.09
N LEU A 170 7.95 6.86 13.25
CA LEU A 170 8.48 7.66 14.35
C LEU A 170 9.77 7.05 14.91
N THR A 171 9.81 5.73 15.09
CA THR A 171 10.99 5.02 15.61
C THR A 171 12.18 5.19 14.68
N CYS A 172 12.00 5.01 13.37
CA CYS A 172 13.05 5.26 12.39
C CYS A 172 13.51 6.73 12.40
N ALA A 173 12.57 7.68 12.47
CA ALA A 173 12.91 9.10 12.53
C ALA A 173 13.71 9.47 13.81
N LEU A 174 13.42 8.83 14.94
CA LEU A 174 14.16 9.03 16.19
C LEU A 174 15.58 8.45 16.10
N GLU A 175 15.75 7.28 15.48
CA GLU A 175 17.05 6.66 15.26
C GLU A 175 17.91 7.48 14.29
N THR A 176 17.33 7.88 13.15
CA THR A 176 18.01 8.74 12.18
C THR A 176 18.37 10.10 12.76
N GLY A 177 17.55 10.61 13.70
CA GLY A 177 17.84 11.82 14.47
C GLY A 177 18.82 11.63 15.63
N GLY A 178 19.38 10.43 15.81
CA GLY A 178 20.34 10.10 16.88
C GLY A 178 19.77 10.09 18.29
N LYS A 179 18.44 10.10 18.45
CA LYS A 179 17.77 10.18 19.77
C LYS A 179 17.62 8.83 20.45
N ILE A 180 17.71 7.74 19.69
CA ILE A 180 17.70 6.36 20.18
C ILE A 180 18.78 5.58 19.45
N SER A 181 19.33 4.54 20.10
CA SER A 181 20.32 3.68 19.46
C SER A 181 19.66 2.76 18.40
N PRO A 182 20.42 2.26 17.42
CA PRO A 182 19.90 1.28 16.45
C PRO A 182 19.36 0.00 17.11
N SER A 183 19.98 -0.46 18.20
CA SER A 183 19.51 -1.61 18.98
C SER A 183 18.17 -1.33 19.68
N ASP A 184 18.00 -0.13 20.24
CA ASP A 184 16.74 0.27 20.89
C ASP A 184 15.63 0.45 19.86
N ALA A 185 15.97 0.99 18.68
CA ALA A 185 15.05 1.09 17.56
C ALA A 185 14.57 -0.30 17.12
N MET A 186 15.49 -1.25 16.97
CA MET A 186 15.17 -2.62 16.56
C MET A 186 14.28 -3.33 17.59
N ALA A 187 14.62 -3.25 18.88
CA ALA A 187 13.82 -3.85 19.95
C ALA A 187 12.39 -3.27 20.01
N ARG A 188 12.25 -1.95 19.77
CA ARG A 188 10.94 -1.30 19.66
C ARG A 188 10.16 -1.82 18.46
N LEU A 189 10.79 -1.93 17.29
CA LEU A 189 10.14 -2.47 16.08
C LEU A 189 9.67 -3.92 16.27
N ASP A 190 10.47 -4.76 16.94
CA ASP A 190 10.09 -6.14 17.25
C ASP A 190 8.87 -6.21 18.17
N THR A 191 8.81 -5.36 19.19
CA THR A 191 7.67 -5.27 20.11
C THR A 191 6.39 -4.83 19.39
N LEU A 192 6.51 -3.84 18.49
CA LEU A 192 5.41 -3.38 17.65
C LEU A 192 4.91 -4.49 16.72
N TRP A 193 5.82 -5.25 16.13
CA TRP A 193 5.49 -6.36 15.26
C TRP A 193 4.74 -7.48 16.00
N GLN A 194 5.22 -7.86 17.19
CA GLN A 194 4.54 -8.85 18.05
C GLN A 194 3.11 -8.40 18.40
N THR A 195 2.93 -7.13 18.76
CA THR A 195 1.61 -6.56 19.09
C THR A 195 0.64 -6.62 17.89
N LEU A 196 1.13 -6.32 16.69
CA LEU A 196 0.34 -6.42 15.47
C LEU A 196 -0.05 -7.88 15.17
N GLN A 197 0.87 -8.83 15.33
CA GLN A 197 0.60 -10.26 15.15
C GLN A 197 -0.47 -10.78 16.12
N MET A 198 -0.39 -10.40 17.40
CA MET A 198 -1.39 -10.76 18.41
C MET A 198 -2.77 -10.21 18.04
N THR A 199 -2.83 -8.96 17.57
CA THR A 199 -4.09 -8.34 17.16
C THR A 199 -4.68 -9.00 15.93
N ARG A 200 -3.84 -9.39 14.96
CA ARG A 200 -4.27 -10.16 13.78
C ARG A 200 -4.81 -11.54 14.15
N MET A 201 -4.17 -12.23 15.09
CA MET A 201 -4.65 -13.53 15.58
C MET A 201 -6.02 -13.39 16.27
N ARG A 202 -6.18 -12.40 17.16
CA ARG A 202 -7.46 -12.10 17.81
C ARG A 202 -8.56 -11.77 16.78
N HIS A 203 -8.23 -10.98 15.76
CA HIS A 203 -9.17 -10.65 14.70
C HIS A 203 -9.60 -11.88 13.90
N ARG A 204 -8.69 -12.83 13.61
CA ARG A 204 -9.06 -14.11 12.96
C ARG A 204 -9.95 -14.97 13.85
N LEU A 205 -9.59 -15.13 15.13
CA LEU A 205 -10.39 -15.89 16.10
C LEU A 205 -11.82 -15.31 16.26
N ALA A 206 -11.97 -13.99 16.19
CA ALA A 206 -13.27 -13.32 16.22
C ALA A 206 -14.08 -13.46 14.92
N GLN A 207 -13.46 -13.83 13.79
CA GLN A 207 -14.12 -14.13 12.52
C GLN A 207 -14.60 -15.59 12.44
N ASP A 208 -13.94 -16.49 13.17
CA ASP A 208 -14.21 -17.93 13.16
C ASP A 208 -15.28 -18.36 14.19
N LEU A 209 -15.80 -17.45 15.04
CA LEU A 209 -16.93 -17.75 15.93
C LEU A 209 -18.27 -17.76 15.16
N PRO A 210 -19.06 -18.85 15.19
CA PRO A 210 -20.38 -18.87 14.58
C PRO A 210 -21.35 -18.02 15.43
N GLY A 211 -21.53 -16.76 15.05
CA GLY A 211 -22.59 -15.89 15.55
C GLY A 211 -23.93 -16.28 14.95
N GLY A 212 -24.68 -17.13 15.65
CA GLY A 212 -26.01 -17.55 15.21
C GLY A 212 -26.79 -18.33 16.26
N MET A 213 -26.94 -17.80 17.48
CA MET A 213 -28.02 -18.16 18.41
C MET A 213 -28.22 -17.05 19.45
N ALA A 214 -28.92 -15.99 19.07
CA ALA A 214 -29.55 -15.05 20.00
C ALA A 214 -30.66 -14.29 19.24
N ASP A 215 -31.70 -15.01 18.82
CA ASP A 215 -33.01 -14.47 18.43
C ASP A 215 -33.99 -15.64 18.21
N LYS A 216 -34.29 -16.38 19.28
CA LYS A 216 -35.44 -17.29 19.37
C LYS A 216 -35.91 -17.45 20.82
N GLU A 217 -36.24 -16.34 21.46
CA GLU A 217 -37.21 -16.33 22.56
C GLU A 217 -38.15 -15.15 22.36
N GLN A 218 -39.10 -15.31 21.45
CA GLN A 218 -40.41 -14.67 21.57
C GLN A 218 -41.44 -15.51 20.83
N GLY A 219 -42.30 -16.18 21.59
CA GLY A 219 -43.50 -16.84 21.09
C GLY A 219 -43.50 -18.36 21.21
N ARG A 220 -43.80 -18.86 22.41
CA ARG A 220 -44.77 -19.94 22.66
C ARG A 220 -44.82 -20.24 24.17
N GLY A 221 -45.93 -19.88 24.80
CA GLY A 221 -46.25 -20.16 26.20
C GLY A 221 -47.63 -19.56 26.46
N ASP A 222 -48.60 -20.46 26.59
CA ASP A 222 -50.05 -20.23 26.64
C ASP A 222 -50.54 -19.28 27.74
#